data_AF-A0A7J3AXC1-F1
#
_entry.id   AF-A0A7J3AXC1-F1
#
_cell.length_a   1.000
_cell.length_b   1.000
_cell.length_c   1.000
_cell.angle_alpha   90.00
_cell.angle_beta   90.00
_cell.angle_gamma   90.00
#
_symmetry.space_group_name_H-M   'P 1'
#
loop_
_entity.id
_entity.type
_entity.pdbx_description
1 polymer ?
#
loop_
_entity_poly.entity_id
_entity_poly.type
_entity_poly.pdbx_seq_one_letter_code
_entity_poly.pdbx_strand_id
1 'polypeptide(L)' 'NERVDKLVEELITTMDPRKREDICRELTRIYYEDVPSVIVEQPLERHYERDWVHGWYYNPVYPGIYAYPLWKG' A
#
# COMPACT_ATOMS: atom_id res chain seq x y z
N ASN A 1 -17.01 -1.33 -13.40
CA ASN A 1 -16.63 -1.12 -14.83
C ASN A 1 -16.16 -2.48 -15.25
N GLU A 2 -16.93 -3.20 -16.07
CA GLU A 2 -16.74 -4.65 -16.26
C GLU A 2 -15.33 -5.05 -16.71
N ARG A 3 -14.62 -4.19 -17.45
CA ARG A 3 -13.22 -4.41 -17.84
C ARG A 3 -12.28 -4.32 -16.64
N VAL A 4 -12.45 -3.29 -15.80
CA VAL A 4 -11.66 -3.11 -14.58
C VAL A 4 -11.89 -4.25 -13.61
N ASP A 5 -13.15 -4.66 -13.45
CA ASP A 5 -13.53 -5.75 -12.53
C ASP A 5 -12.83 -7.07 -12.93
N LYS A 6 -12.81 -7.41 -14.22
CA LYS A 6 -12.08 -8.58 -14.75
C LYS A 6 -10.56 -8.50 -14.53
N LEU A 7 -9.95 -7.33 -14.75
CA LEU A 7 -8.51 -7.14 -14.54
C LEU A 7 -8.14 -7.28 -13.05
N VAL A 8 -9.00 -6.86 -12.14
CA VAL A 8 -8.80 -7.04 -10.69
C VAL A 8 -8.86 -8.53 -10.32
N GLU A 9 -9.83 -9.28 -10.84
CA GLU A 9 -9.90 -10.74 -10.63
C GLU A 9 -8.65 -11.47 -11.18
N GLU A 10 -8.18 -11.07 -12.36
CA GLU A 10 -6.96 -11.60 -12.97
C GLU A 10 -5.72 -11.28 -12.10
N LEU A 11 -5.62 -10.05 -11.58
CA LEU A 11 -4.52 -9.65 -10.70
C LEU A 11 -4.45 -10.51 -9.43
N ILE A 12 -5.60 -10.80 -8.81
CA ILE A 12 -5.67 -11.60 -7.58
C ILE A 12 -5.19 -13.03 -7.82
N THR A 13 -5.51 -13.59 -8.99
CA THR A 13 -5.25 -15.00 -9.33
C THR A 13 -3.90 -15.25 -10.01
N THR A 14 -3.28 -14.22 -10.58
CA THR A 14 -1.98 -14.34 -11.27
C THR A 14 -0.84 -14.53 -10.26
N MET A 15 -0.06 -15.60 -10.43
CA MET A 15 1.10 -15.91 -9.57
C MET A 15 2.44 -15.41 -10.12
N ASP A 16 2.54 -15.20 -11.44
CA ASP A 16 3.76 -14.69 -12.07
C ASP A 16 3.93 -13.19 -11.74
N PRO A 17 5.05 -12.78 -11.10
CA PRO A 17 5.22 -11.40 -10.67
C PRO A 17 5.25 -10.38 -11.81
N ARG A 18 5.81 -10.74 -12.97
CA ARG A 18 5.91 -9.82 -14.12
C ARG A 18 4.53 -9.60 -14.72
N LYS A 19 3.75 -10.66 -14.88
CA LYS A 19 2.36 -10.55 -15.35
C LYS A 19 1.49 -9.75 -14.38
N ARG A 20 1.66 -9.93 -13.07
CA ARG A 20 0.95 -9.10 -12.07
C ARG A 20 1.31 -7.63 -12.22
N GLU A 21 2.59 -7.32 -12.43
CA GLU A 21 3.06 -5.95 -12.64
C GLU A 21 2.41 -5.31 -13.87
N ASP A 22 2.35 -6.04 -14.99
CA ASP A 22 1.72 -5.56 -16.22
C ASP A 22 0.23 -5.25 -16.01
N ILE A 23 -0.50 -6.10 -15.29
CA ILE A 23 -1.92 -5.88 -14.95
C ILE A 23 -2.08 -4.65 -14.04
N CYS A 24 -1.23 -4.49 -13.01
CA CYS A 24 -1.23 -3.31 -12.14
C CYS A 24 -0.98 -2.01 -12.93
N ARG A 25 -0.05 -2.03 -13.89
CA ARG A 25 0.24 -0.87 -14.75
C ARG A 25 -0.97 -0.49 -15.60
N GLU A 26 -1.66 -1.47 -16.16
CA GLU A 26 -2.88 -1.24 -16.94
C GLU A 26 -4.02 -0.66 -16.08
N LEU A 27 -4.25 -1.21 -14.89
CA LEU A 27 -5.23 -0.67 -13.94
C LEU A 27 -4.90 0.78 -13.54
N THR A 28 -3.62 1.08 -13.32
CA THR A 28 -3.16 2.45 -13.01
C THR A 28 -3.39 3.40 -14.18
N ARG A 29 -3.15 2.94 -15.42
CA ARG A 29 -3.43 3.70 -16.64
C ARG A 29 -4.92 4.04 -16.76
N ILE A 30 -5.80 3.06 -16.55
CA ILE A 30 -7.26 3.27 -16.55
C ILE A 30 -7.67 4.26 -15.47
N TYR A 31 -7.13 4.15 -14.25
CA TYR A 31 -7.39 5.11 -13.18
C TYR A 31 -7.02 6.55 -13.58
N TYR A 32 -5.87 6.73 -14.23
CA TYR A 32 -5.43 8.03 -14.71
C TYR A 32 -6.32 8.59 -15.84
N GLU A 33 -6.75 7.75 -16.77
CA GLU A 33 -7.57 8.13 -17.93
C GLU A 33 -9.03 8.43 -17.55
N ASP A 34 -9.65 7.57 -16.73
CA ASP A 34 -11.07 7.66 -16.37
C ASP A 34 -11.33 8.60 -15.18
N VAL A 35 -10.29 8.93 -14.41
CA VAL A 35 -10.33 9.81 -13.22
C VAL A 35 -11.52 9.50 -12.28
N PRO A 36 -11.67 8.24 -11.80
CA PRO A 36 -12.77 7.89 -10.90
C PRO A 36 -12.64 8.56 -9.52
N SER A 37 -11.43 8.95 -9.15
CA SER A 37 -11.12 9.80 -8.00
C SER A 37 -9.82 10.56 -8.26
N VAL A 38 -9.44 11.45 -7.33
CA VAL A 38 -8.21 12.24 -7.42
C VAL A 38 -7.30 11.88 -6.25
N ILE A 39 -6.07 11.48 -6.54
CA ILE A 39 -5.02 11.26 -5.53
C ILE A 39 -4.56 12.62 -5.03
N VAL A 40 -4.85 12.94 -3.77
CA VAL A 40 -4.51 14.24 -3.17
C VAL A 40 -3.10 14.27 -2.60
N GLU A 41 -2.68 13.19 -1.92
CA GLU A 41 -1.36 13.09 -1.31
C GLU A 41 -0.88 11.63 -1.18
N GLN A 42 0.44 11.48 -1.06
CA GLN A 42 1.07 10.30 -0.46
C GLN A 42 1.81 10.77 0.79
N PRO A 43 1.22 10.61 1.98
CA PRO A 43 1.75 11.24 3.19
C PRO A 43 3.08 10.61 3.59
N LEU A 44 4.01 11.46 4.03
CA LEU A 44 5.18 11.04 4.79
C LEU A 44 4.85 11.16 6.28
N GLU A 45 5.04 10.08 7.01
CA GLU A 45 4.78 10.06 8.44
C GLU A 45 5.94 10.66 9.25
N ARG A 46 5.62 11.19 10.42
CA ARG A 46 6.60 11.59 11.43
C ARG A 46 6.27 10.88 12.72
N HIS A 47 7.28 10.27 13.33
CA HIS A 47 7.15 9.61 14.62
C HIS A 47 7.98 10.35 15.67
N TYR A 48 7.36 10.56 16.83
CA TYR A 48 8.02 11.13 17.99
C TYR A 48 7.67 10.28 19.19
N GLU A 49 8.68 9.86 19.93
CA GLU A 49 8.51 9.08 21.14
C GLU A 49 9.45 9.56 22.24
N ARG A 50 9.18 9.09 23.45
CA ARG A 50 10.05 9.35 24.59
C ARG A 50 11.31 8.51 24.45
N ASP A 51 12.42 9.01 24.96
CA ASP A 51 13.75 8.37 24.96
C ASP A 51 13.78 6.98 25.61
N TRP A 52 12.93 6.73 26.61
CA TRP A 52 12.76 5.43 27.26
C TRP A 52 11.88 4.42 26.49
N VAL A 53 11.36 4.77 25.31
CA VAL A 53 10.60 3.86 24.43
C VAL A 53 11.56 3.36 23.36
N HIS A 54 11.65 2.03 23.25
CA HIS A 54 12.58 1.37 22.34
C HIS A 54 11.84 0.37 21.46
N GLY A 55 12.50 -0.03 20.36
CA GLY A 55 12.01 -1.07 19.45
C GLY A 55 11.08 -0.54 18.35
N TRP A 56 10.85 0.76 18.27
CA TRP A 56 10.09 1.35 17.18
C TRP A 56 10.87 1.27 15.86
N TYR A 57 10.15 0.91 14.79
CA TYR A 57 10.60 1.02 13.42
C TYR A 57 9.39 1.22 12.50
N TYR A 58 9.62 1.82 11.33
CA TYR A 58 8.59 2.00 10.33
C TYR A 58 8.28 0.68 9.61
N ASN A 59 7.03 0.19 9.72
CA ASN A 59 6.54 -1.00 9.03
C ASN A 59 5.51 -0.60 7.96
N PRO A 60 5.87 -0.59 6.66
CA PRO A 60 4.97 -0.12 5.59
C PRO A 60 3.76 -1.04 5.34
N VAL A 61 3.73 -2.25 5.92
CA VAL A 61 2.64 -3.23 5.73
C VAL A 61 1.65 -3.21 6.90
N TYR A 62 2.07 -2.75 8.08
CA TYR A 62 1.24 -2.78 9.28
C TYR A 62 0.60 -1.42 9.53
N PRO A 63 -0.75 -1.32 9.59
CA PRO A 63 -1.40 -0.06 9.89
C PRO A 63 -1.20 0.32 11.36
N GLY A 64 -0.72 1.54 11.61
CA GLY A 64 -0.57 2.09 12.95
C GLY A 64 0.66 1.57 13.71
N ILE A 65 0.60 1.61 15.05
CA ILE A 65 1.73 1.28 15.91
C ILE A 65 1.87 -0.24 16.05
N TYR A 66 2.97 -0.79 15.52
CA TYR A 66 3.31 -2.19 15.74
C TYR A 66 3.87 -2.38 17.16
N ALA A 67 2.99 -2.69 18.12
CA ALA A 67 3.32 -2.70 19.55
C ALA A 67 4.15 -3.90 20.02
N TYR A 68 4.18 -5.00 19.25
CA TYR A 68 4.89 -6.23 19.60
C TYR A 68 6.40 -6.04 19.91
N PRO A 69 7.18 -5.30 19.10
CA PRO A 69 8.59 -5.02 19.39
C PRO A 69 8.81 -3.92 20.44
N LEU A 70 7.77 -3.21 20.89
CA LEU A 70 7.94 -2.06 21.76
C LEU A 70 8.18 -2.48 23.20
N TRP A 71 9.12 -1.79 23.84
CA TRP A 71 9.41 -1.98 25.25
C TRP A 71 9.90 -0.69 25.90
N LYS A 72 9.86 -0.67 27.23
CA LYS A 72 10.30 0.46 28.05
C LYS A 72 11.63 0.12 28.71
N GLY A 73 12.63 0.99 28.57
CA GLY A 73 14.02 0.79 29.02
C GLY A 73 14.70 2.04 29.49
#